data_AF-A0A232ESH1-F1
#
_entry.id   AF-A0A232ESH1-F1
#
_cell.length_a   1.000
_cell.length_b   1.000
_cell.length_c   1.000
_cell.angle_alpha   90.00
_cell.angle_beta   90.00
_cell.angle_gamma   90.00
#
_symmetry.space_group_name_H-M   'P 1'
#
loop_
_entity.id
_entity.type
_entity.pdbx_description
1 polymer ?
#
loop_
_entity_poly.entity_id
_entity_poly.type
_entity_poly.pdbx_seq_one_letter_code
_entity_poly.pdbx_strand_id
1 'polypeptide(L)'
;MGGVRYEAYNRLAKEIWQWAEERHISLFASYIASSENTEADRLSRLVNLDIEWELHDSFFVVIENVFGRPDIDLFANGSNAKCATFYSWRPEPGAVGVDAFTMDWSGLNFYAFPPFSLILKTLAKIRQDEASGILVVPFWPGQPWFPLFESLLINQLVFGPEANLLLSPCRKKIHPQAEHLQLIVGRVSGRPL
;
A
#
# COMPACT_ATOMS: atom_id res chain seq x y z
N MET A 1 -25.72 -15.23 -29.70
CA MET A 1 -25.33 -15.77 -28.38
C MET A 1 -23.81 -15.77 -28.30
N GLY A 2 -23.21 -14.80 -27.61
CA GLY A 2 -21.76 -14.72 -27.42
C GLY A 2 -21.40 -15.19 -26.01
N GLY A 3 -20.68 -16.31 -25.92
CA GLY A 3 -20.26 -16.89 -24.65
C GLY A 3 -19.24 -16.00 -23.93
N VAL A 4 -19.42 -15.87 -22.62
CA VAL A 4 -18.48 -15.21 -21.71
C VAL A 4 -17.15 -15.97 -21.75
N ARG A 5 -16.12 -15.37 -22.34
CA ARG A 5 -14.81 -16.01 -22.56
C ARG A 5 -14.03 -16.29 -21.26
N TYR A 6 -14.34 -15.58 -20.17
CA TYR A 6 -13.66 -15.72 -18.88
C TYR A 6 -14.63 -15.52 -17.71
N GLU A 7 -14.82 -16.58 -16.93
CA GLU A 7 -15.77 -16.63 -15.82
C GLU A 7 -15.42 -15.64 -14.70
N ALA A 8 -14.12 -15.44 -14.42
CA ALA A 8 -13.65 -14.52 -13.40
C ALA A 8 -14.09 -13.07 -13.64
N TYR A 9 -14.06 -12.59 -14.88
CA TYR A 9 -14.46 -11.21 -15.21
C TYR A 9 -15.97 -11.01 -15.19
N ASN A 10 -16.73 -12.04 -15.54
CA ASN A 10 -18.18 -12.01 -15.45
C ASN A 10 -18.67 -12.03 -14.00
N ARG A 11 -17.99 -12.78 -13.12
CA ARG A 11 -18.24 -12.71 -11.69
C ARG A 11 -17.99 -11.30 -11.15
N LEU A 12 -16.84 -10.71 -11.48
CA LEU A 12 -16.52 -9.33 -11.05
C LEU A 12 -17.54 -8.31 -11.59
N ALA A 13 -17.94 -8.42 -12.87
CA ALA A 13 -18.95 -7.55 -13.45
C ALA A 13 -20.30 -7.67 -12.72
N LYS A 14 -20.70 -8.88 -12.32
CA LYS A 14 -21.91 -9.11 -11.51
C LYS A 14 -21.79 -8.51 -10.12
N GLU A 15 -20.64 -8.64 -9.46
CA GLU A 15 -20.39 -8.06 -8.13
C GLU A 15 -20.51 -6.53 -8.18
N ILE A 16 -19.90 -5.89 -9.19
CA ILE A 16 -20.00 -4.43 -9.39
C ILE A 16 -21.45 -4.02 -9.67
N TRP A 17 -22.17 -4.78 -10.49
CA TRP A 17 -23.57 -4.50 -10.81
C TRP A 17 -24.48 -4.59 -9.59
N GLN A 18 -24.35 -5.66 -8.81
CA GLN A 18 -25.12 -5.87 -7.58
C GLN A 18 -24.83 -4.78 -6.55
N TRP A 19 -23.56 -4.41 -6.39
CA TRP A 19 -23.16 -3.32 -5.49
C TRP A 19 -23.83 -1.98 -5.85
N ALA A 20 -23.92 -1.68 -7.15
CA ALA A 20 -24.56 -0.47 -7.65
C ALA A 20 -26.09 -0.53 -7.52
N GLU A 21 -26.69 -1.69 -7.77
CA GLU A 21 -28.12 -1.93 -7.63
C GLU A 21 -28.60 -1.72 -6.18
N GLU A 22 -27.88 -2.29 -5.21
CA GLU A 22 -28.15 -2.10 -3.77
C GLU A 22 -28.12 -0.62 -3.33
N ARG A 23 -27.38 0.22 -4.05
CA ARG A 23 -27.17 1.65 -3.73
C ARG A 23 -27.96 2.59 -4.64
N HIS A 24 -28.81 2.05 -5.51
CA HIS A 24 -29.55 2.81 -6.52
C HIS A 24 -28.63 3.66 -7.42
N ILE A 25 -27.42 3.18 -7.72
CA ILE A 25 -26.46 3.83 -8.60
C ILE A 25 -26.68 3.33 -10.03
N SER A 26 -26.92 4.26 -10.96
CA SER A 26 -27.01 3.93 -12.39
C SER A 26 -25.62 3.92 -13.02
N LEU A 27 -25.19 2.76 -13.52
CA LEU A 27 -23.94 2.60 -14.24
C LEU A 27 -24.19 2.60 -15.76
N PHE A 28 -23.38 3.34 -16.49
CA PHE A 28 -23.29 3.23 -17.94
C PHE A 28 -21.82 3.16 -18.34
N ALA A 29 -21.49 2.25 -19.25
CA ALA A 29 -20.16 2.16 -19.82
C ALA A 29 -20.20 2.75 -21.23
N SER A 30 -19.39 3.77 -21.48
CA SER A 30 -19.14 4.29 -22.83
C SER A 30 -17.72 3.94 -23.25
N TYR A 31 -17.57 3.53 -24.51
CA TYR A 31 -16.25 3.44 -25.11
C TYR A 31 -15.73 4.86 -25.36
N ILE A 32 -14.53 5.15 -24.87
CA ILE A 32 -13.77 6.37 -25.18
C ILE A 32 -12.60 5.98 -26.06
N ALA A 33 -12.41 6.68 -27.18
CA ALA A 33 -11.30 6.42 -28.08
C ALA A 33 -9.96 6.64 -27.37
N SER A 34 -8.96 5.81 -27.63
CA SER A 34 -7.65 5.90 -26.96
C SER A 34 -6.95 7.25 -27.14
N SER A 35 -7.24 7.98 -28.23
CA SER A 35 -6.76 9.34 -28.47
C SER A 35 -7.35 10.37 -27.52
N GLU A 36 -8.59 10.16 -27.04
CA GLU A 36 -9.32 11.02 -26.11
C GLU A 36 -9.12 10.60 -24.65
N ASN A 37 -8.67 9.36 -24.43
CA ASN A 37 -8.26 8.87 -23.11
C ASN A 37 -6.83 9.31 -22.72
N THR A 38 -6.33 10.38 -23.33
CA THR A 38 -4.94 10.85 -23.17
C THR A 38 -4.64 11.23 -21.73
N GLU A 39 -5.58 11.83 -21.01
CA GLU A 39 -5.32 12.27 -19.63
C GLU A 39 -5.26 11.09 -18.66
N ALA A 40 -6.19 10.12 -18.73
CA ALA A 40 -6.12 8.93 -17.88
C ALA A 40 -4.92 8.05 -18.23
N ASP A 41 -4.60 7.89 -19.52
CA ASP A 41 -3.41 7.16 -19.99
C ASP A 41 -2.13 7.88 -19.54
N ARG A 42 -2.05 9.21 -19.66
CA ARG A 42 -0.93 10.03 -19.14
C ARG A 42 -0.80 9.95 -17.63
N LEU A 43 -1.89 10.00 -16.86
CA LEU A 43 -1.89 9.88 -15.41
C LEU A 43 -1.47 8.48 -14.93
N SER A 44 -1.83 7.43 -15.67
CA SER A 44 -1.36 6.06 -15.39
C SER A 44 0.11 5.82 -15.76
N ARG A 45 0.66 6.59 -16.71
CA ARG A 45 2.03 6.46 -17.23
C ARG A 45 3.01 7.49 -16.68
N LEU A 46 2.53 8.54 -16.03
CA LEU A 46 3.35 9.42 -15.20
C LEU A 46 4.06 8.51 -14.22
N VAL A 47 5.41 8.50 -14.26
CA VAL A 47 6.23 7.94 -13.18
C VAL A 47 5.76 8.64 -11.93
N ASN A 48 4.92 7.94 -11.20
CA ASN A 48 4.00 8.56 -10.29
C ASN A 48 4.88 9.03 -9.10
N LEU A 49 5.03 10.35 -9.00
CA LEU A 49 5.80 10.99 -7.94
C LEU A 49 5.20 10.68 -6.56
N ASP A 50 3.97 10.14 -6.54
CA ASP A 50 3.25 9.68 -5.36
C ASP A 50 3.46 8.17 -5.04
N ILE A 51 4.27 7.42 -5.80
CA ILE A 51 4.50 5.98 -5.52
C ILE A 51 5.49 5.77 -4.36
N GLU A 52 6.35 6.75 -4.04
CA GLU A 52 7.51 6.51 -3.15
C GLU A 52 7.64 7.57 -2.05
N TRP A 53 6.54 7.88 -1.36
CA TRP A 53 6.65 8.67 -0.14
C TRP A 53 7.44 7.90 0.91
N GLU A 54 8.50 8.51 1.42
CA GLU A 54 9.34 7.95 2.47
C GLU A 54 8.89 8.51 3.82
N LEU A 55 8.75 7.64 4.83
CA LEU A 55 8.57 8.09 6.21
C LEU A 55 9.87 8.75 6.69
N HIS A 56 9.81 9.97 7.20
CA HIS A 56 11.01 10.65 7.68
C HIS A 56 11.68 9.88 8.84
N ASP A 57 13.01 9.83 8.86
CA ASP A 57 13.80 8.98 9.77
C ASP A 57 13.48 9.20 11.25
N SER A 58 13.17 10.44 11.65
CA SER A 58 12.75 10.74 13.04
C SER A 58 11.50 9.97 13.46
N PHE A 59 10.53 9.77 12.56
CA PHE A 59 9.32 9.00 12.86
C PHE A 59 9.62 7.50 12.84
N PHE A 60 10.52 7.05 11.97
CA PHE A 60 10.98 5.66 12.00
C PHE A 60 11.67 5.32 13.32
N VAL A 61 12.49 6.21 13.88
CA VAL A 61 13.07 6.03 15.22
C VAL A 61 11.99 5.89 16.30
N VAL A 62 10.89 6.65 16.21
CA VAL A 62 9.75 6.48 17.13
C VAL A 62 9.10 5.10 16.95
N ILE A 63 8.91 4.65 15.72
CA ILE A 63 8.40 3.30 15.42
C ILE A 63 9.31 2.23 16.04
N GLU A 64 10.62 2.31 15.85
CA GLU A 64 11.58 1.35 16.41
C GLU A 64 11.51 1.29 17.94
N ASN A 65 11.36 2.46 18.59
CA ASN A 65 11.23 2.53 20.05
C ASN A 65 9.93 1.91 20.59
N VAL A 66 8.84 1.98 19.83
CA VAL A 66 7.51 1.49 20.25
C VAL A 66 7.31 0.02 19.90
N PHE A 67 7.69 -0.40 18.69
CA PHE A 67 7.38 -1.71 18.13
C PHE A 67 8.59 -2.64 18.02
N GLY A 68 9.78 -2.15 18.37
CA GLY A 68 11.05 -2.83 18.16
C GLY A 68 11.63 -2.61 16.76
N ARG A 69 12.93 -2.91 16.62
CA ARG A 69 13.64 -2.77 15.35
C ARG A 69 13.23 -3.90 14.38
N PRO A 70 12.75 -3.58 13.17
CA PRO A 70 12.48 -4.56 12.12
C PRO A 70 13.80 -5.06 11.49
N ASP A 71 13.78 -6.29 10.97
CA ASP A 71 14.95 -6.92 10.36
C ASP A 71 15.05 -6.62 8.86
N ILE A 72 13.91 -6.35 8.21
CA ILE A 72 13.79 -6.19 6.77
C ILE A 72 12.75 -5.14 6.38
N ASP A 73 13.09 -4.33 5.38
CA ASP A 73 12.18 -3.36 4.76
C ASP A 73 11.64 -3.91 3.44
N LEU A 74 10.33 -4.05 3.32
CA LEU A 74 9.69 -4.71 2.17
C LEU A 74 9.46 -3.78 0.97
N PHE A 75 9.48 -2.46 1.18
CA PHE A 75 9.07 -1.49 0.17
C PHE A 75 10.06 -0.32 0.10
N ALA A 76 11.31 -0.62 -0.23
CA ALA A 76 12.38 0.37 -0.24
C ALA A 76 13.25 0.33 -1.51
N ASN A 77 14.14 1.30 -1.60
CA ASN A 77 15.27 1.39 -2.50
C ASN A 77 16.54 1.74 -1.68
N GLY A 78 17.70 1.70 -2.32
CA GLY A 78 18.99 1.92 -1.66
C GLY A 78 19.17 3.30 -1.03
N SER A 79 18.30 4.26 -1.34
CA SER A 79 18.35 5.62 -0.78
C SER A 79 17.37 5.87 0.38
N ASN A 80 16.34 5.03 0.54
CA ASN A 80 15.28 5.22 1.55
C ASN A 80 15.06 4.02 2.48
N ALA A 81 15.82 2.93 2.31
CA ALA A 81 15.69 1.73 3.12
C ALA A 81 15.85 2.04 4.62
N LYS A 82 14.86 1.60 5.42
CA LYS A 82 14.89 1.76 6.87
C LYS A 82 15.63 0.64 7.59
N CYS A 83 15.83 -0.47 6.88
CA CYS A 83 16.58 -1.64 7.34
C CYS A 83 17.82 -1.85 6.48
N ALA A 84 18.86 -2.48 7.06
CA ALA A 84 20.05 -2.88 6.30
C ALA A 84 19.71 -3.93 5.21
N THR A 85 18.69 -4.74 5.46
CA THR A 85 18.13 -5.72 4.54
C THR A 85 16.85 -5.15 3.94
N PHE A 86 16.71 -5.12 2.61
CA PHE A 86 15.49 -4.61 2.00
C PHE A 86 15.16 -5.25 0.64
N TYR A 87 13.87 -5.25 0.30
CA TYR A 87 13.36 -5.57 -1.03
C TYR A 87 13.05 -4.29 -1.80
N SER A 88 13.28 -4.35 -3.11
CA SER A 88 13.00 -3.24 -4.03
C SER A 88 12.09 -3.68 -5.16
N TRP A 89 11.38 -2.72 -5.77
CA TRP A 89 10.50 -3.01 -6.90
C TRP A 89 11.26 -3.43 -8.17
N ARG A 90 12.51 -2.98 -8.32
CA ARG A 90 13.37 -3.26 -9.48
C ARG A 90 14.73 -3.75 -9.01
N PRO A 91 15.46 -4.54 -9.82
CA PRO A 91 16.82 -4.93 -9.49
C PRO A 91 17.68 -3.70 -9.15
N GLU A 92 18.21 -3.66 -7.94
CA GLU A 92 19.04 -2.56 -7.45
C GLU A 92 20.19 -3.10 -6.59
N PRO A 93 21.39 -2.49 -6.66
CA PRO A 93 22.48 -2.86 -5.77
C PRO A 93 22.09 -2.75 -4.29
N GLY A 94 22.34 -3.81 -3.52
CA GLY A 94 22.06 -3.85 -2.08
C GLY A 94 20.68 -4.39 -1.71
N ALA A 95 19.72 -4.46 -2.64
CA ALA A 95 18.47 -5.15 -2.39
C ALA A 95 18.69 -6.66 -2.34
N VAL A 96 18.07 -7.34 -1.36
CA VAL A 96 18.17 -8.81 -1.23
C VAL A 96 17.24 -9.55 -2.19
N GLY A 97 16.27 -8.84 -2.78
CA GLY A 97 15.37 -9.38 -3.78
C GLY A 97 14.55 -8.31 -4.47
N VAL A 98 13.82 -8.73 -5.50
CA VAL A 98 12.95 -7.90 -6.32
C VAL A 98 11.51 -8.32 -6.06
N ASP A 99 10.62 -7.34 -5.91
CA ASP A 99 9.20 -7.52 -5.59
C ASP A 99 8.98 -8.35 -4.32
N ALA A 100 8.78 -7.67 -3.18
CA ALA A 100 8.54 -8.34 -1.90
C ALA A 100 7.37 -9.33 -1.94
N PHE A 101 6.40 -9.20 -2.85
CA PHE A 101 5.27 -10.12 -2.94
C PHE A 101 5.64 -11.53 -3.44
N THR A 102 6.84 -11.73 -3.98
CA THR A 102 7.28 -13.05 -4.49
C THR A 102 7.87 -13.95 -3.42
N MET A 103 8.22 -13.41 -2.25
CA MET A 103 8.77 -14.21 -1.14
C MET A 103 7.71 -14.54 -0.08
N ASP A 104 8.04 -15.50 0.79
CA ASP A 104 7.26 -15.80 1.99
C ASP A 104 7.59 -14.80 3.10
N TRP A 105 6.56 -14.20 3.71
CA TRP A 105 6.72 -13.26 4.82
C TRP A 105 6.58 -13.94 6.19
N SER A 106 6.25 -15.24 6.20
CA SER A 106 6.13 -16.01 7.44
C SER A 106 7.45 -15.99 8.24
N GLY A 107 7.35 -15.75 9.55
CA GLY A 107 8.52 -15.71 10.44
C GLY A 107 9.44 -14.49 10.28
N LEU A 108 9.17 -13.58 9.34
CA LEU A 108 9.88 -12.31 9.24
C LEU A 108 9.38 -11.33 10.31
N ASN A 109 10.28 -10.46 10.79
CA ASN A 109 9.93 -9.25 11.53
C ASN A 109 10.13 -8.05 10.60
N PHE A 110 9.14 -7.81 9.75
CA PHE A 110 9.26 -6.85 8.66
C PHE A 110 8.80 -5.44 9.06
N TYR A 111 9.29 -4.45 8.30
CA TYR A 111 8.68 -3.15 8.13
C TYR A 111 8.14 -3.00 6.71
N ALA A 112 6.94 -2.46 6.60
CA ALA A 112 6.30 -2.19 5.33
C ALA A 112 5.68 -0.80 5.35
N PHE A 113 6.10 0.03 4.39
CA PHE A 113 5.38 1.24 4.02
C PHE A 113 5.05 1.18 2.52
N PRO A 114 4.01 0.43 2.12
CA PRO A 114 3.73 0.19 0.72
C PRO A 114 3.20 1.45 0.04
N PRO A 115 3.40 1.58 -1.29
CA PRO A 115 2.62 2.51 -2.09
C PRO A 115 1.12 2.35 -1.82
N PHE A 116 0.36 3.45 -1.77
CA PHE A 116 -1.04 3.40 -1.31
C PHE A 116 -1.93 2.46 -2.13
N SER A 117 -1.67 2.31 -3.42
CA SER A 117 -2.38 1.38 -4.31
C SER A 117 -2.12 -0.10 -3.98
N LEU A 118 -1.07 -0.41 -3.23
CA LEU A 118 -0.66 -1.77 -2.87
C LEU A 118 -1.03 -2.16 -1.44
N ILE A 119 -1.68 -1.28 -0.67
CA ILE A 119 -2.07 -1.55 0.73
C ILE A 119 -2.95 -2.80 0.82
N LEU A 120 -4.01 -2.90 0.02
CA LEU A 120 -4.91 -4.06 0.07
C LEU A 120 -4.17 -5.37 -0.26
N LYS A 121 -3.27 -5.35 -1.26
CA LYS A 121 -2.44 -6.50 -1.62
C LYS A 121 -1.48 -6.88 -0.48
N THR A 122 -0.90 -5.89 0.19
CA THR A 122 -0.03 -6.06 1.36
C THR A 122 -0.78 -6.73 2.51
N LEU A 123 -1.97 -6.25 2.85
CA LEU A 123 -2.80 -6.85 3.90
C LEU A 123 -3.22 -8.29 3.56
N ALA A 124 -3.58 -8.54 2.30
CA ALA A 124 -3.91 -9.88 1.83
C ALA A 124 -2.70 -10.83 1.96
N LYS A 125 -1.49 -10.36 1.64
CA LYS A 125 -0.25 -11.14 1.78
C LYS A 125 0.07 -11.44 3.24
N ILE A 126 -0.06 -10.46 4.13
CA ILE A 126 0.13 -10.64 5.58
C ILE A 126 -0.77 -11.76 6.12
N ARG A 127 -2.06 -11.75 5.72
CA ARG A 127 -3.01 -12.79 6.12
C ARG A 127 -2.67 -14.15 5.49
N GLN A 128 -2.32 -14.18 4.21
CA GLN A 128 -2.02 -15.41 3.48
C GLN A 128 -0.80 -16.13 4.04
N ASP A 129 0.24 -15.40 4.39
CA ASP A 129 1.50 -15.95 4.90
C ASP A 129 1.50 -16.13 6.43
N GLU A 130 0.41 -15.78 7.11
CA GLU A 130 0.35 -15.70 8.57
C GLU A 130 1.53 -14.89 9.16
N ALA A 131 1.88 -13.81 8.45
CA ALA A 131 3.03 -12.98 8.76
C ALA A 131 2.70 -11.98 9.87
N SER A 132 3.71 -11.50 10.57
CA SER A 132 3.57 -10.44 11.57
C SER A 132 4.67 -9.40 11.38
N GLY A 133 4.32 -8.13 11.54
CA GLY A 133 5.29 -7.07 11.33
C GLY A 133 4.72 -5.68 11.59
N ILE A 134 5.47 -4.67 11.18
CA ILE A 134 5.09 -3.27 11.32
C ILE A 134 4.62 -2.78 9.95
N LEU A 135 3.40 -2.28 9.89
CA LEU A 135 2.79 -1.75 8.68
C LEU A 135 2.40 -0.28 8.90
N VAL A 136 2.85 0.59 8.00
CA VAL A 136 2.46 2.00 7.94
C VAL A 136 1.46 2.20 6.82
N VAL A 137 0.31 2.78 7.13
CA VAL A 137 -0.72 3.13 6.14
C VAL A 137 -1.32 4.50 6.47
N PRO A 138 -1.93 5.21 5.50
CA PRO A 138 -2.67 6.42 5.80
C PRO A 138 -3.91 6.13 6.66
N PHE A 139 -4.28 7.04 7.56
CA PHE A 139 -5.49 6.91 8.36
C PHE A 139 -6.72 7.29 7.52
N TRP A 140 -7.22 6.34 6.73
CA TRP A 140 -8.38 6.52 5.83
C TRP A 140 -9.50 5.51 6.10
N PRO A 141 -10.35 5.74 7.13
CA PRO A 141 -11.41 4.80 7.51
C PRO A 141 -12.42 4.47 6.40
N GLY A 142 -12.60 5.36 5.43
CA GLY A 142 -13.52 5.16 4.31
C GLY A 142 -12.98 4.24 3.20
N GLN A 143 -11.73 3.78 3.28
CA GLN A 143 -11.15 2.93 2.24
C GLN A 143 -11.55 1.46 2.42
N PRO A 144 -11.82 0.70 1.33
CA PRO A 144 -12.25 -0.69 1.41
C PRO A 144 -11.28 -1.62 2.15
N TRP A 145 -10.00 -1.28 2.19
CA TRP A 145 -8.96 -2.07 2.85
C TRP A 145 -8.86 -1.80 4.37
N PHE A 146 -9.44 -0.70 4.88
CA PHE A 146 -9.29 -0.28 6.27
C PHE A 146 -9.84 -1.30 7.28
N PRO A 147 -11.04 -1.90 7.09
CA PRO A 147 -11.55 -2.92 8.00
C PRO A 147 -10.65 -4.17 8.07
N LEU A 148 -10.01 -4.54 6.95
CA LEU A 148 -9.05 -5.65 6.95
C LEU A 148 -7.80 -5.30 7.75
N PHE A 149 -7.29 -4.07 7.63
CA PHE A 149 -6.20 -3.60 8.45
C PHE A 149 -6.53 -3.66 9.94
N GLU A 150 -7.70 -3.15 10.36
CA GLU A 150 -8.15 -3.22 11.76
C GLU A 150 -8.26 -4.66 12.26
N SER A 151 -8.74 -5.58 11.43
CA SER A 151 -8.86 -7.00 11.81
C SER A 151 -7.50 -7.70 12.03
N LEU A 152 -6.42 -7.18 11.44
CA LEU A 152 -5.06 -7.72 11.57
C LEU A 152 -4.27 -7.02 12.69
N LEU A 153 -4.82 -5.98 13.30
CA LEU A 153 -4.10 -5.08 14.20
C LEU A 153 -3.95 -5.68 15.60
N ILE A 154 -2.71 -5.68 16.11
CA ILE A 154 -2.40 -6.07 17.50
C ILE A 154 -2.33 -4.82 18.39
N ASN A 155 -1.58 -3.82 17.95
CA ASN A 155 -1.50 -2.51 18.59
C ASN A 155 -1.10 -1.45 17.55
N GLN A 156 -1.27 -0.18 17.90
CA GLN A 156 -1.10 0.93 16.97
C GLN A 156 -0.48 2.16 17.61
N LEU A 157 0.11 2.98 16.74
CA LEU A 157 0.57 4.35 17.00
C LEU A 157 0.04 5.21 15.85
N VAL A 158 -0.48 6.39 16.17
CA VAL A 158 -0.98 7.34 15.16
C VAL A 158 -0.05 8.54 15.14
N PHE A 159 0.41 8.90 13.95
CA PHE A 159 1.07 10.17 13.69
C PHE A 159 0.06 11.19 13.18
N GLY A 160 0.00 12.33 13.85
CA GLY A 160 -0.79 13.48 13.41
C GLY A 160 -0.24 14.07 12.11
N PRO A 161 -0.99 15.00 11.48
CA PRO A 161 -0.48 15.69 10.31
C PRO A 161 0.72 16.57 10.73
N GLU A 162 1.90 16.25 10.19
CA GLU A 162 3.12 17.02 10.40
C GLU A 162 3.78 17.31 9.05
N ALA A 163 4.29 18.53 8.85
CA ALA A 163 4.83 18.99 7.57
C ALA A 163 6.03 18.15 7.08
N ASN A 164 6.72 17.47 7.99
CA ASN A 164 7.87 16.60 7.73
C ASN A 164 7.54 15.10 7.84
N LEU A 165 6.26 14.71 7.93
CA LEU A 165 5.86 13.32 8.10
C LEU A 165 6.25 12.44 6.91
N LEU A 166 6.06 12.96 5.69
CA LEU A 166 6.43 12.30 4.44
C LEU A 166 7.42 13.13 3.63
N LEU A 167 8.49 12.49 3.19
CA LEU A 167 9.45 13.03 2.24
C LEU A 167 9.13 12.55 0.83
N SER A 168 9.22 13.44 -0.16
CA SER A 168 9.21 13.05 -1.57
C SER A 168 10.43 12.17 -1.87
N PRO A 169 10.34 11.19 -2.79
CA PRO A 169 11.45 10.30 -3.15
C PRO A 169 12.71 11.06 -3.62
N CYS A 170 12.58 12.31 -4.07
CA CYS A 170 13.70 13.15 -4.48
C CYS A 170 14.26 14.06 -3.35
N ARG A 171 13.69 14.02 -2.14
CA ARG A 171 13.96 14.91 -0.98
C ARG A 171 13.95 16.42 -1.32
N LYS A 172 13.26 16.81 -2.39
CA LYS A 172 13.24 18.19 -2.93
C LYS A 172 11.88 18.89 -2.84
N LYS A 173 10.81 18.17 -2.47
CA LYS A 173 9.45 18.71 -2.34
C LYS A 173 8.75 18.05 -1.15
N ILE A 174 7.97 18.84 -0.41
CA ILE A 174 7.03 18.37 0.62
C ILE A 174 5.75 17.92 -0.09
N HIS A 175 5.10 16.84 0.36
CA HIS A 175 3.82 16.41 -0.22
C HIS A 175 2.80 17.55 -0.14
N PRO A 176 2.10 17.92 -1.22
CA PRO A 176 1.10 19.00 -1.21
C PRO A 176 -0.11 18.76 -0.28
N GLN A 177 -0.17 17.61 0.39
CA GLN A 177 -1.22 17.23 1.34
C GLN A 177 -0.63 16.68 2.66
N ALA A 178 0.69 16.82 2.90
CA ALA A 178 1.33 16.38 4.15
C ALA A 178 0.64 16.99 5.39
N GLU A 179 0.13 18.22 5.27
CA GLU A 179 -0.58 18.94 6.35
C GLU A 179 -1.97 18.37 6.67
N HIS A 180 -2.49 17.43 5.88
CA HIS A 180 -3.79 16.78 6.12
C HIS A 180 -3.69 15.26 6.23
N LEU A 181 -2.49 14.69 6.03
CA LEU A 181 -2.30 13.25 6.04
C LEU A 181 -1.90 12.78 7.43
N GLN A 182 -2.78 11.98 8.02
CA GLN A 182 -2.46 11.20 9.21
C GLN A 182 -1.96 9.82 8.79
N LEU A 183 -0.93 9.33 9.45
CA LEU A 183 -0.46 7.95 9.28
C LEU A 183 -0.79 7.14 10.52
N ILE A 184 -1.18 5.90 10.30
CA ILE A 184 -1.31 4.90 11.34
C ILE A 184 -0.23 3.84 11.13
N VAL A 185 0.50 3.57 12.21
CA VAL A 185 1.49 2.50 12.29
C VAL A 185 0.88 1.40 13.13
N GLY A 186 0.70 0.23 12.53
CA GLY A 186 0.18 -0.94 13.21
C GLY A 186 1.23 -2.03 13.36
N ARG A 187 1.33 -2.63 14.55
CA ARG A 187 1.80 -4.01 14.63
C ARG A 187 0.66 -4.88 14.13
N VAL A 188 0.89 -5.59 13.05
CA VAL A 188 -0.13 -6.43 12.40
C VAL A 188 0.28 -7.90 12.44
N SER A 189 -0.71 -8.79 12.43
CA SER A 189 -0.52 -10.22 12.36
C SER A 189 -1.64 -10.91 11.58
N GLY A 190 -1.25 -11.77 10.64
CA GLY A 190 -2.16 -12.69 9.95
C GLY A 190 -2.49 -13.96 10.74
N ARG A 191 -1.78 -14.23 11.85
CA ARG A 191 -2.06 -15.37 12.72
C ARG A 191 -3.35 -15.12 13.52
N PRO A 192 -4.24 -16.12 13.65
CA PRO A 192 -5.37 -16.03 14.58
C PRO A 192 -4.85 -15.76 16.00
N LEU A 193 -5.45 -14.77 16.67
CA LEU A 193 -5.20 -14.47 18.09
C LEU A 193 -5.77 -15.57 19.00
#